data_AF-A0A2P7ZJK4-F1
#
_entry.id   AF-A0A2P7ZJK4-F1
#
_cell.length_a   1.000
_cell.length_b   1.000
_cell.length_c   1.000
_cell.angle_alpha   90.00
_cell.angle_beta   90.00
_cell.angle_gamma   90.00
#
_symmetry.space_group_name_H-M   'P 1'
#
loop_
_entity.id
_entity.type
_entity.pdbx_description
1 polymer ?
#
loop_
_entity_poly.entity_id
_entity_poly.type
_entity_poly.pdbx_seq_one_letter_code
_entity_poly.pdbx_strand_id
1 'polypeptide(L)'
;MIQQPTIRSRGRPVLWVLLVLLAVALLANRRTPSADTSRWLSTKWTKWTKHRSDRSIEWITTPDDPRTHPVKALHQQAVRKFEALIARQSKTLEAAVSEYKHRWSRNPPSGFEDWFAFAKQQNSTVIDEFNMISEAMQPLWSLRPQQIHQMVEEAASGPDIWTLEFKDGVVITPKDNWMGLEMGAFLGDLLTKIPNLKILNNPMDEPRVLVSSDQPPDHVQWSDGSMRPAWKAISAPCNSKAKYTKLRTTFPKAHGMTFVTNLDAASDVCQNPSFKGIHGFFMAPTTFVTTDSPVPILSQAAPSTFLDIIHPSTWYWDDGSTDSTDWDYDWDNKTNKLYWAGGTTGGWNLPLHRNQRTWHSQRHRFIDMTHQLTPGQSYGYLGQNAAGEWVRYDSKDFQSELYDTRFTGTAQCDEPVCAEMEEYYHIEGKVDERRAYNFRLIIDIDGNSFSGRYHRFLASKSCVLKQTVFREWHDERLVPWLHYVPISTGMEELPEVVRYLATTEEGQRIAEVIAEKGREAHDVSLRRVDAVIYMYRLFLEYARMSGEGRDGGMVSRDGT
;
A
#
# COMPACT_ATOMS: atom_id res chain seq x y z
N MET A 1 -56.17 45.52 -23.27
CA MET A 1 -56.81 46.11 -22.08
C MET A 1 -56.11 45.51 -20.86
N ILE A 2 -55.35 46.34 -20.12
CA ILE A 2 -55.09 46.28 -18.65
C ILE A 2 -54.33 45.02 -18.14
N GLN A 3 -53.20 45.04 -17.42
CA GLN A 3 -52.24 46.04 -16.92
C GLN A 3 -50.97 45.26 -16.47
N GLN A 4 -49.79 45.85 -16.62
CA GLN A 4 -48.55 45.42 -15.94
C GLN A 4 -48.57 45.83 -14.46
N PRO A 5 -47.83 45.12 -13.57
CA PRO A 5 -47.25 45.75 -12.40
C PRO A 5 -45.74 45.97 -12.60
N THR A 6 -45.35 47.23 -12.47
CA THR A 6 -43.99 47.68 -12.21
C THR A 6 -43.69 47.53 -10.72
N ILE A 7 -42.58 46.88 -10.35
CA ILE A 7 -42.01 46.99 -9.00
C ILE A 7 -40.62 47.60 -9.12
N ARG A 8 -40.52 48.77 -8.49
CA ARG A 8 -39.34 49.63 -8.32
C ARG A 8 -38.24 48.89 -7.57
N SER A 9 -37.01 49.11 -8.02
CA SER A 9 -35.79 48.95 -7.25
C SER A 9 -35.80 49.87 -6.03
N ARG A 10 -35.53 49.30 -4.85
CA ARG A 10 -34.93 50.02 -3.72
C ARG A 10 -34.46 49.03 -2.65
N GLY A 11 -33.15 49.07 -2.39
CA GLY A 11 -32.54 48.57 -1.17
C GLY A 11 -32.06 47.13 -1.21
N ARG A 12 -30.77 46.94 -1.50
CA ARG A 12 -29.86 46.05 -0.73
C ARG A 12 -28.39 46.16 -1.21
N PRO A 13 -27.73 47.34 -1.10
CA PRO A 13 -26.26 47.37 -1.15
C PRO A 13 -25.64 46.63 0.05
N VAL A 14 -26.37 46.52 1.17
CA VAL A 14 -25.89 45.89 2.40
C VAL A 14 -25.75 44.36 2.28
N LEU A 15 -26.61 43.69 1.49
CA LEU A 15 -26.56 42.23 1.34
C LEU A 15 -25.37 41.78 0.48
N TRP A 16 -25.05 42.54 -0.57
CA TRP A 16 -23.86 42.29 -1.39
C TRP A 16 -22.57 42.61 -0.66
N VAL A 17 -22.53 43.69 0.13
CA VAL A 17 -21.37 43.99 0.97
C VAL A 17 -21.17 42.92 2.05
N LEU A 18 -22.23 42.39 2.66
CA LEU A 18 -22.13 41.28 3.62
C LEU A 18 -21.66 39.98 2.96
N LEU A 19 -22.13 39.66 1.75
CA LEU A 19 -21.69 38.45 1.02
C LEU A 19 -20.23 38.57 0.55
N VAL A 20 -19.79 39.76 0.12
CA VAL A 20 -18.39 40.02 -0.24
C VAL A 20 -17.51 40.01 1.01
N LEU A 21 -17.95 40.57 2.14
CA LEU A 21 -17.22 40.50 3.41
C LEU A 21 -17.16 39.07 3.96
N LEU A 22 -18.20 38.25 3.79
CA LEU A 22 -18.16 36.82 4.14
C LEU A 22 -17.21 36.05 3.22
N ALA A 23 -17.21 36.33 1.92
CA ALA A 23 -16.30 35.72 0.96
C ALA A 23 -14.85 36.13 1.21
N VAL A 24 -14.59 37.40 1.55
CA VAL A 24 -13.27 37.91 1.94
C VAL A 24 -12.84 37.36 3.29
N ALA A 25 -13.75 37.17 4.26
CA ALA A 25 -13.44 36.50 5.52
C ALA A 25 -13.17 35.00 5.33
N LEU A 26 -13.89 34.32 4.43
CA LEU A 26 -13.65 32.91 4.08
C LEU A 26 -12.35 32.72 3.29
N LEU A 27 -11.98 33.69 2.44
CA LEU A 27 -10.71 33.71 1.71
C LEU A 27 -9.53 34.13 2.60
N ALA A 28 -9.74 35.02 3.57
CA ALA A 28 -8.73 35.43 4.55
C ALA A 28 -8.56 34.39 5.68
N ASN A 29 -9.55 33.51 5.91
CA ASN A 29 -9.46 32.39 6.84
C ASN A 29 -9.01 31.08 6.16
N ARG A 30 -8.67 31.11 4.87
CA ARG A 30 -7.74 30.12 4.29
C ARG A 30 -6.38 30.39 4.90
N ARG A 31 -6.13 29.76 6.05
CA ARG A 31 -4.78 29.62 6.60
C ARG A 31 -3.90 29.11 5.47
N THR A 32 -3.01 29.97 4.99
CA THR A 32 -1.84 29.56 4.24
C THR A 32 -1.07 28.57 5.13
N PRO A 33 -0.83 27.33 4.70
CA PRO A 33 0.07 26.44 5.42
C PRO A 33 1.49 26.90 5.10
N SER A 34 1.92 28.02 5.69
CA SER A 34 3.33 28.41 5.72
C SER A 34 3.81 28.33 7.16
N ALA A 35 4.85 27.50 7.37
CA ALA A 35 5.62 27.21 8.59
C ALA A 35 5.38 25.87 9.31
N ASP A 36 4.43 25.03 8.89
CA ASP A 36 4.14 23.75 9.58
C ASP A 36 5.06 22.58 9.19
N THR A 37 5.99 22.73 8.23
CA THR A 37 6.98 21.69 7.86
C THR A 37 7.97 21.35 8.99
N SER A 38 8.00 22.12 10.07
CA SER A 38 8.81 21.86 11.27
C SER A 38 8.03 21.22 12.44
N ARG A 39 6.70 21.10 12.34
CA ARG A 39 5.83 20.56 13.41
C ARG A 39 5.67 19.03 13.39
N TRP A 40 6.24 18.37 12.38
CA TRP A 40 6.17 16.92 12.12
C TRP A 40 6.87 16.10 13.20
N LEU A 41 7.84 16.71 13.90
CA LEU A 41 8.36 16.20 15.16
C LEU A 41 7.43 16.70 16.28
N SER A 42 6.39 15.93 16.60
CA SER A 42 5.42 16.32 17.61
C SER A 42 6.12 16.79 18.90
N THR A 43 5.61 17.85 19.52
CA THR A 43 6.10 18.40 20.80
C THR A 43 6.01 17.39 21.96
N LYS A 44 5.27 16.29 21.80
CA LYS A 44 5.22 15.19 22.77
C LYS A 44 6.50 14.35 22.74
N TRP A 45 7.06 14.07 21.56
CA TRP A 45 8.29 13.26 21.42
C TRP A 45 9.55 14.05 21.82
N THR A 46 9.61 15.35 21.50
CA THR A 46 10.73 16.23 21.94
C THR A 46 10.79 16.42 23.46
N LYS A 47 9.66 16.30 24.17
CA LYS A 47 9.64 16.27 25.64
C LYS A 47 10.26 14.99 26.21
N TRP A 48 10.10 13.86 25.51
CA TRP A 48 10.68 12.58 25.91
C TRP A 48 12.20 12.55 25.67
N THR A 49 12.68 13.05 24.53
CA THR A 49 14.13 13.13 24.25
C THR A 49 14.86 14.16 25.13
N LYS A 50 14.20 15.25 25.56
CA LYS A 50 14.81 16.24 26.47
C LYS A 50 15.03 15.74 27.90
N HIS A 51 14.25 14.77 28.39
CA HIS A 51 14.39 14.26 29.76
C HIS A 51 15.51 13.22 29.95
N ARG A 52 16.26 12.88 28.91
CA ARG A 52 17.50 12.08 28.98
C ARG A 52 18.63 12.79 28.24
N SER A 53 18.94 14.01 28.65
CA SER A 53 20.22 14.64 28.32
C SER A 53 21.17 14.51 29.52
N ASP A 54 21.58 13.27 29.79
CA ASP A 54 22.86 13.05 30.46
C ASP A 54 23.74 12.16 29.60
N ARG A 55 25.03 12.47 29.61
CA ARG A 55 26.01 12.23 28.56
C ARG A 55 26.28 10.74 28.32
N SER A 56 26.76 10.48 27.09
CA SER A 56 27.60 9.37 26.62
C SER A 56 26.91 8.15 25.96
N ILE A 57 27.22 8.03 24.66
CA ILE A 57 27.05 6.88 23.75
C ILE A 57 25.61 6.58 23.34
N GLU A 58 25.15 7.17 22.23
CA GLU A 58 24.07 6.60 21.42
C GLU A 58 24.55 5.26 20.84
N TRP A 59 24.37 4.19 21.61
CA TRP A 59 24.39 2.85 21.02
C TRP A 59 23.27 2.81 20.00
N ILE A 60 23.60 2.55 18.73
CA ILE A 60 22.59 2.26 17.70
C ILE A 60 21.85 1.02 18.22
N THR A 61 20.63 1.21 18.73
CA THR A 61 19.76 0.12 19.16
C THR A 61 19.42 -0.71 17.94
N THR A 62 19.96 -1.91 17.85
CA THR A 62 19.65 -2.88 16.80
C THR A 62 18.53 -3.81 17.28
N PRO A 63 17.74 -4.40 16.37
CA PRO A 63 16.74 -5.41 16.75
C PRO A 63 17.33 -6.66 17.43
N ASP A 64 18.65 -6.86 17.35
CA ASP A 64 19.37 -7.98 17.97
C ASP A 64 19.97 -7.62 19.35
N ASP A 65 19.80 -6.39 19.83
CA ASP A 65 20.28 -5.99 21.16
C ASP A 65 19.51 -6.77 22.25
N PRO A 66 20.18 -7.63 23.04
CA PRO A 66 19.52 -8.47 24.03
C PRO A 66 18.73 -7.67 25.07
N ARG A 67 19.05 -6.40 25.32
CA ARG A 67 18.39 -5.55 26.33
C ARG A 67 17.23 -4.73 25.81
N THR A 68 17.01 -4.72 24.49
CA THR A 68 15.98 -3.90 23.86
C THR A 68 14.95 -4.80 23.18
N HIS A 69 13.66 -4.56 23.44
CA HIS A 69 12.62 -5.32 22.76
C HIS A 69 12.66 -5.03 21.24
N PRO A 70 12.53 -6.03 20.34
CA PRO A 70 12.63 -5.80 18.89
C PRO A 70 11.68 -4.73 18.35
N VAL A 71 10.42 -4.71 18.81
CA VAL A 71 9.43 -3.69 18.43
C VAL A 71 9.93 -2.27 18.73
N LYS A 72 10.59 -2.07 19.87
CA LYS A 72 11.16 -0.77 20.25
C LYS A 72 12.33 -0.39 19.35
N ALA A 73 13.27 -1.31 19.14
CA ALA A 73 14.42 -1.07 18.28
C ALA A 73 13.99 -0.72 16.84
N LEU A 74 13.04 -1.48 16.30
CA LEU A 74 12.47 -1.28 14.96
C LEU A 74 11.72 0.04 14.84
N HIS A 75 10.92 0.40 15.84
CA HIS A 75 10.25 1.71 15.89
C HIS A 75 11.27 2.87 15.89
N GLN A 76 12.31 2.80 16.73
CA GLN A 76 13.36 3.82 16.78
C GLN A 76 14.16 3.92 15.46
N GLN A 77 14.41 2.79 14.80
CA GLN A 77 15.03 2.77 13.48
C GLN A 77 14.11 3.39 12.42
N ALA A 78 12.82 3.12 12.47
CA ALA A 78 11.82 3.65 11.55
C ALA A 78 11.68 5.17 11.67
N VAL A 79 11.71 5.72 12.89
CA VAL A 79 11.74 7.18 13.11
C VAL A 79 12.94 7.80 12.37
N ARG A 80 14.16 7.28 12.58
CA ARG A 80 15.36 7.78 11.90
C ARG A 80 15.28 7.64 10.38
N LYS A 81 14.73 6.52 9.89
CA LYS A 81 14.55 6.28 8.44
C LYS A 81 13.60 7.31 7.83
N PHE A 82 12.52 7.63 8.52
CA PHE A 82 11.55 8.64 8.06
C PHE A 82 12.14 10.05 8.08
N GLU A 83 12.84 10.44 9.15
CA GLU A 83 13.54 11.72 9.22
C GLU A 83 14.53 11.89 8.06
N ALA A 84 15.32 10.86 7.76
CA ALA A 84 16.24 10.86 6.63
C ALA A 84 15.52 10.94 5.27
N LEU A 85 14.38 10.24 5.12
CA LEU A 85 13.55 10.28 3.92
C LEU A 85 13.03 11.69 3.67
N ILE A 86 12.50 12.37 4.68
CA ILE A 86 11.96 13.73 4.56
C ILE A 86 13.07 14.76 4.34
N ALA A 87 14.21 14.61 5.03
CA ALA A 87 15.35 15.52 4.91
C ALA A 87 15.94 15.53 3.51
N ARG A 88 15.99 14.37 2.83
CA ARG A 88 16.57 14.25 1.48
C ARG A 88 15.66 14.71 0.35
N GLN A 89 14.37 14.97 0.60
CA GLN A 89 13.45 15.37 -0.48
C GLN A 89 13.82 16.73 -1.07
N SER A 90 13.93 16.77 -2.40
CA SER A 90 14.24 17.93 -3.21
C SER A 90 13.31 19.11 -2.93
N LYS A 91 13.90 20.31 -2.77
CA LYS A 91 13.17 21.54 -2.48
C LYS A 91 13.04 22.48 -3.68
N THR A 92 13.98 22.40 -4.63
CA THR A 92 13.99 23.17 -5.88
C THR A 92 13.93 22.24 -7.08
N LEU A 93 13.58 22.80 -8.25
CA LEU A 93 13.54 22.06 -9.50
C LEU A 93 14.93 21.51 -9.85
N GLU A 94 15.98 22.30 -9.69
CA GLU A 94 17.35 21.90 -10.02
C GLU A 94 17.80 20.70 -9.18
N ALA A 95 17.45 20.69 -7.89
CA ALA A 95 17.73 19.56 -7.00
C ALA A 95 16.97 18.31 -7.44
N ALA A 96 15.67 18.43 -7.76
CA ALA A 96 14.85 17.31 -8.23
C ALA A 96 15.35 16.74 -9.55
N VAL A 97 15.78 17.59 -10.49
CA VAL A 97 16.39 17.19 -11.76
C VAL A 97 17.73 16.48 -11.51
N SER A 98 18.57 17.01 -10.63
CA SER A 98 19.87 16.41 -10.28
C SER A 98 19.70 15.05 -9.64
N GLU A 99 18.78 14.92 -8.67
CA GLU A 99 18.52 13.65 -7.99
C GLU A 99 17.91 12.61 -8.95
N TYR A 100 17.00 13.03 -9.83
CA TYR A 100 16.47 12.16 -10.88
C TYR A 100 17.57 11.60 -11.78
N LYS A 101 18.48 12.47 -12.26
CA LYS A 101 19.63 12.05 -13.08
C LYS A 101 20.57 11.13 -12.31
N HIS A 102 20.83 11.43 -11.04
CA HIS A 102 21.66 10.61 -10.17
C HIS A 102 21.10 9.20 -9.99
N ARG A 103 19.78 9.05 -9.77
CA ARG A 103 19.11 7.75 -9.58
C ARG A 103 19.00 6.93 -10.84
N TRP A 104 18.56 7.56 -11.93
CA TRP A 104 18.10 6.84 -13.12
C TRP A 104 19.06 6.95 -14.29
N SER A 105 20.12 7.75 -14.16
CA SER A 105 21.05 8.08 -15.25
C SER A 105 20.29 8.55 -16.49
N ARG A 106 19.22 9.33 -16.35
CA ARG A 106 18.36 9.79 -17.47
C ARG A 106 17.89 11.21 -17.22
N ASN A 107 17.57 11.94 -18.29
CA ASN A 107 16.86 13.21 -18.16
C ASN A 107 15.41 12.97 -17.68
N PRO A 108 14.86 13.84 -16.81
CA PRO A 108 13.44 13.81 -16.46
C PRO A 108 12.54 13.96 -17.69
N PRO A 109 11.30 13.44 -17.67
CA PRO A 109 10.40 13.52 -18.80
C PRO A 109 9.99 14.95 -19.13
N SER A 110 9.58 15.16 -20.39
CA SER A 110 8.90 16.39 -20.78
C SER A 110 7.69 16.60 -19.87
N GLY A 111 7.46 17.83 -19.41
CA GLY A 111 6.44 18.15 -18.40
C GLY A 111 6.87 17.95 -16.94
N PHE A 112 8.09 17.49 -16.65
CA PHE A 112 8.58 17.32 -15.27
C PHE A 112 8.61 18.62 -14.46
N GLU A 113 8.91 19.76 -15.10
CA GLU A 113 8.87 21.08 -14.45
C GLU A 113 7.44 21.44 -14.01
N ASP A 114 6.46 21.29 -14.91
CA ASP A 114 5.04 21.51 -14.61
C ASP A 114 4.56 20.56 -13.50
N TRP A 115 4.97 19.29 -13.56
CA TRP A 115 4.68 18.31 -12.53
C TRP A 115 5.29 18.70 -11.17
N PHE A 116 6.56 19.13 -11.15
CA PHE A 116 7.22 19.56 -9.92
C PHE A 116 6.53 20.79 -9.33
N ALA A 117 6.21 21.78 -10.15
CA ALA A 117 5.48 22.97 -9.74
C ALA A 117 4.11 22.61 -9.14
N PHE A 118 3.37 21.69 -9.77
CA PHE A 118 2.11 21.18 -9.25
C PHE A 118 2.29 20.45 -7.90
N ALA A 119 3.26 19.53 -7.81
CA ALA A 119 3.53 18.79 -6.57
C ALA A 119 3.89 19.74 -5.41
N LYS A 120 4.69 20.79 -5.68
CA LYS A 120 5.02 21.83 -4.71
C LYS A 120 3.80 22.67 -4.31
N GLN A 121 2.97 23.06 -5.27
CA GLN A 121 1.73 23.82 -5.02
C GLN A 121 0.76 23.06 -4.10
N GLN A 122 0.71 21.73 -4.24
CA GLN A 122 -0.16 20.85 -3.43
C GLN A 122 0.49 20.39 -2.11
N ASN A 123 1.67 20.93 -1.77
CA ASN A 123 2.44 20.57 -0.59
C ASN A 123 2.76 19.07 -0.50
N SER A 124 3.12 18.43 -1.61
CA SER A 124 3.59 17.05 -1.59
C SER A 124 4.81 16.93 -0.66
N THR A 125 4.76 15.96 0.25
CA THR A 125 5.90 15.62 1.10
C THR A 125 6.94 14.78 0.37
N VAL A 126 6.52 14.04 -0.67
CA VAL A 126 7.36 13.14 -1.47
C VAL A 126 7.54 13.71 -2.87
N ILE A 127 8.79 13.89 -3.27
CA ILE A 127 9.19 14.44 -4.57
C ILE A 127 10.10 13.46 -5.32
N ASP A 128 10.99 12.75 -4.63
CA ASP A 128 12.01 11.94 -5.32
C ASP A 128 11.71 10.44 -5.28
N GLU A 129 10.81 9.98 -4.40
CA GLU A 129 10.48 8.55 -4.25
C GLU A 129 9.36 8.13 -5.22
N PHE A 130 9.78 7.79 -6.44
CA PHE A 130 8.96 7.24 -7.53
C PHE A 130 9.70 6.06 -8.21
N ASN A 131 10.38 5.24 -7.40
CA ASN A 131 11.19 4.13 -7.87
C ASN A 131 10.29 3.04 -8.48
N MET A 132 9.12 2.79 -7.91
CA MET A 132 8.16 1.79 -8.39
C MET A 132 7.77 2.02 -9.87
N ILE A 133 7.52 3.27 -10.26
CA ILE A 133 7.25 3.65 -11.66
C ILE A 133 8.45 3.30 -12.55
N SER A 134 9.64 3.73 -12.13
CA SER A 134 10.86 3.59 -12.91
C SER A 134 11.29 2.12 -13.06
N GLU A 135 11.15 1.33 -12.00
CA GLU A 135 11.43 -0.11 -11.98
C GLU A 135 10.49 -0.89 -12.88
N ALA A 136 9.17 -0.61 -12.81
CA ALA A 136 8.18 -1.26 -13.66
C ALA A 136 8.40 -0.98 -15.15
N MET A 137 8.85 0.22 -15.50
CA MET A 137 9.16 0.59 -16.88
C MET A 137 10.53 0.11 -17.36
N GLN A 138 11.44 -0.26 -16.46
CA GLN A 138 12.83 -0.59 -16.79
C GLN A 138 12.96 -1.67 -17.88
N PRO A 139 12.19 -2.78 -17.87
CA PRO A 139 12.25 -3.79 -18.92
C PRO A 139 11.83 -3.28 -20.31
N LEU A 140 10.97 -2.25 -20.36
CA LEU A 140 10.42 -1.72 -21.61
C LEU A 140 11.41 -0.81 -22.35
N TRP A 141 12.41 -0.27 -21.65
CA TRP A 141 13.44 0.57 -22.26
C TRP A 141 14.33 -0.15 -23.26
N SER A 142 14.40 -1.49 -23.21
CA SER A 142 15.13 -2.29 -24.21
C SER A 142 14.34 -2.48 -25.52
N LEU A 143 13.03 -2.22 -25.51
CA LEU A 143 12.13 -2.40 -26.66
C LEU A 143 11.96 -1.09 -27.43
N ARG A 144 11.82 -1.17 -28.75
CA ARG A 144 11.50 0.02 -29.56
C ARG A 144 10.07 0.51 -29.26
N PRO A 145 9.80 1.83 -29.31
CA PRO A 145 8.46 2.40 -29.19
C PRO A 145 7.38 1.67 -30.01
N GLN A 146 7.67 1.35 -31.28
CA GLN A 146 6.73 0.63 -32.15
C GLN A 146 6.39 -0.77 -31.63
N GLN A 147 7.36 -1.47 -31.02
CA GLN A 147 7.13 -2.79 -30.44
C GLN A 147 6.21 -2.68 -29.21
N ILE A 148 6.40 -1.65 -28.39
CA ILE A 148 5.55 -1.38 -27.23
C ILE A 148 4.12 -1.09 -27.70
N HIS A 149 3.95 -0.21 -28.69
CA HIS A 149 2.64 0.10 -29.26
C HIS A 149 1.97 -1.14 -29.87
N GLN A 150 2.70 -1.95 -30.63
CA GLN A 150 2.17 -3.20 -31.18
C GLN A 150 1.69 -4.15 -30.07
N MET A 151 2.49 -4.35 -29.02
CA MET A 151 2.06 -5.18 -27.88
C MET A 151 0.82 -4.63 -27.18
N VAL A 152 0.71 -3.31 -27.03
CA VAL A 152 -0.47 -2.67 -26.43
C VAL A 152 -1.72 -2.90 -27.30
N GLU A 153 -1.61 -2.78 -28.63
CA GLU A 153 -2.74 -3.06 -29.54
C GLU A 153 -3.14 -4.54 -29.55
N GLU A 154 -2.16 -5.46 -29.57
CA GLU A 154 -2.43 -6.89 -29.50
C GLU A 154 -3.10 -7.28 -28.17
N ALA A 155 -2.56 -6.78 -27.06
CA ALA A 155 -3.09 -7.04 -25.73
C ALA A 155 -4.45 -6.38 -25.48
N ALA A 156 -4.77 -5.26 -26.12
CA ALA A 156 -6.07 -4.59 -26.01
C ALA A 156 -7.26 -5.47 -26.45
N SER A 157 -7.01 -6.49 -27.27
CA SER A 157 -8.01 -7.49 -27.67
C SER A 157 -8.05 -8.72 -26.77
N GLY A 158 -7.32 -8.69 -25.65
CA GLY A 158 -7.23 -9.76 -24.67
C GLY A 158 -8.46 -9.90 -23.77
N PRO A 159 -8.51 -10.96 -22.96
CA PRO A 159 -9.59 -11.19 -22.01
C PRO A 159 -9.56 -10.19 -20.85
N ASP A 160 -10.69 -9.54 -20.59
CA ASP A 160 -10.93 -8.66 -19.44
C ASP A 160 -9.83 -7.62 -19.27
N ILE A 161 -9.62 -6.80 -20.31
CA ILE A 161 -8.64 -5.72 -20.32
C ILE A 161 -9.29 -4.47 -20.91
N TRP A 162 -9.01 -3.32 -20.31
CA TRP A 162 -9.54 -2.04 -20.79
C TRP A 162 -8.45 -1.19 -21.40
N THR A 163 -8.82 -0.39 -22.41
CA THR A 163 -7.95 0.61 -23.01
C THR A 163 -8.17 1.97 -22.35
N LEU A 164 -7.09 2.68 -22.05
CA LEU A 164 -7.09 4.05 -21.56
C LEU A 164 -6.20 4.90 -22.46
N GLU A 165 -6.82 5.81 -23.20
CA GLU A 165 -6.12 6.73 -24.08
C GLU A 165 -6.28 8.17 -23.58
N PHE A 166 -5.17 8.89 -23.49
CA PHE A 166 -5.15 10.33 -23.33
C PHE A 166 -4.87 10.93 -24.69
N LYS A 167 -5.75 11.81 -25.16
CA LYS A 167 -5.61 12.44 -26.47
C LYS A 167 -6.12 13.86 -26.43
N ASP A 168 -5.27 14.82 -26.76
CA ASP A 168 -5.60 16.24 -26.89
C ASP A 168 -6.34 16.80 -25.66
N GLY A 169 -5.89 16.38 -24.48
CA GLY A 169 -6.46 16.82 -23.20
C GLY A 169 -7.77 16.14 -22.79
N VAL A 170 -8.17 15.06 -23.46
CA VAL A 170 -9.35 14.26 -23.07
C VAL A 170 -9.00 12.79 -22.86
N VAL A 171 -9.80 12.12 -22.04
CA VAL A 171 -9.73 10.67 -21.83
C VAL A 171 -10.67 9.95 -22.79
N ILE A 172 -10.15 8.97 -23.51
CA ILE A 172 -10.89 8.09 -24.42
C ILE A 172 -10.76 6.67 -23.88
N THR A 173 -11.88 6.09 -23.46
CA THR A 173 -11.93 4.76 -22.86
C THR A 173 -13.33 4.14 -22.99
N PRO A 174 -13.49 2.80 -22.98
CA PRO A 174 -14.80 2.17 -22.91
C PRO A 174 -15.62 2.65 -21.70
N LYS A 175 -16.96 2.70 -21.84
CA LYS A 175 -17.84 3.23 -20.78
C LYS A 175 -17.84 2.37 -19.51
N ASP A 176 -17.54 1.08 -19.66
CA ASP A 176 -17.41 0.10 -18.59
C ASP A 176 -16.05 0.18 -17.87
N ASN A 177 -15.06 0.87 -18.44
CA ASN A 177 -13.80 1.18 -17.75
C ASN A 177 -13.99 2.32 -16.74
N TRP A 178 -14.68 2.04 -15.65
CA TRP A 178 -14.90 2.99 -14.56
C TRP A 178 -13.58 3.47 -13.95
N MET A 179 -12.57 2.59 -13.83
CA MET A 179 -11.25 2.95 -13.29
C MET A 179 -10.56 4.02 -14.15
N GLY A 180 -10.55 3.85 -15.47
CA GLY A 180 -9.97 4.82 -16.40
C GLY A 180 -10.74 6.15 -16.41
N LEU A 181 -12.06 6.10 -16.30
CA LEU A 181 -12.90 7.29 -16.15
C LEU A 181 -12.59 8.05 -14.85
N GLU A 182 -12.41 7.33 -13.74
CA GLU A 182 -12.03 7.93 -12.45
C GLU A 182 -10.63 8.51 -12.47
N MET A 183 -9.65 7.82 -13.08
CA MET A 183 -8.31 8.38 -13.30
C MET A 183 -8.38 9.72 -14.05
N GLY A 184 -9.20 9.78 -15.10
CA GLY A 184 -9.46 11.02 -15.84
C GLY A 184 -10.09 12.11 -14.96
N ALA A 185 -11.11 11.76 -14.19
CA ALA A 185 -11.78 12.67 -13.27
C ALA A 185 -10.86 13.17 -12.13
N PHE A 186 -9.92 12.34 -11.68
CA PHE A 186 -8.91 12.71 -10.68
C PHE A 186 -7.91 13.71 -11.24
N LEU A 187 -7.46 13.52 -12.48
CA LEU A 187 -6.54 14.44 -13.15
C LEU A 187 -7.19 15.79 -13.46
N GLY A 188 -8.48 15.82 -13.80
CA GLY A 188 -9.22 17.07 -14.02
C GLY A 188 -8.55 17.97 -15.06
N ASP A 189 -8.27 19.23 -14.71
CA ASP A 189 -7.65 20.20 -15.62
C ASP A 189 -6.22 19.79 -16.07
N LEU A 190 -5.55 18.92 -15.31
CA LEU A 190 -4.23 18.40 -15.67
C LEU A 190 -4.26 17.52 -16.92
N LEU A 191 -5.43 17.05 -17.38
CA LEU A 191 -5.53 16.28 -18.62
C LEU A 191 -4.88 17.01 -19.80
N THR A 192 -4.98 18.35 -19.86
CA THR A 192 -4.33 19.18 -20.89
C THR A 192 -2.79 19.16 -20.83
N LYS A 193 -2.23 18.67 -19.73
CA LYS A 193 -0.79 18.54 -19.48
C LYS A 193 -0.29 17.09 -19.61
N ILE A 194 -1.20 16.13 -19.80
CA ILE A 194 -0.84 14.73 -20.06
C ILE A 194 -0.55 14.57 -21.55
N PRO A 195 0.62 14.05 -21.94
CA PRO A 195 0.92 13.77 -23.34
C PRO A 195 -0.03 12.74 -23.93
N ASN A 196 -0.19 12.78 -25.26
CA ASN A 196 -0.97 11.77 -25.96
C ASN A 196 -0.33 10.38 -25.77
N LEU A 197 -1.09 9.43 -25.24
CA LEU A 197 -0.62 8.07 -24.96
C LEU A 197 -1.82 7.10 -24.91
N LYS A 198 -1.56 5.82 -25.17
CA LYS A 198 -2.52 4.73 -24.97
C LYS A 198 -1.87 3.66 -24.08
N ILE A 199 -2.58 3.27 -23.02
CA ILE A 199 -2.16 2.26 -22.05
C ILE A 199 -3.33 1.33 -21.73
N LEU A 200 -3.05 0.22 -21.04
CA LEU A 200 -4.06 -0.76 -20.64
C LEU A 200 -4.35 -0.68 -19.14
N ASN A 201 -5.62 -0.79 -18.75
CA ASN A 201 -6.05 -0.96 -17.37
C ASN A 201 -6.47 -2.41 -17.13
N ASN A 202 -5.96 -2.99 -16.05
CA ASN A 202 -6.44 -4.25 -15.50
C ASN A 202 -7.69 -4.02 -14.64
N PRO A 203 -8.86 -4.55 -15.01
CA PRO A 203 -10.07 -4.48 -14.20
C PRO A 203 -10.09 -5.46 -13.02
N MET A 204 -9.20 -6.45 -13.01
CA MET A 204 -9.22 -7.57 -12.06
C MET A 204 -8.43 -7.27 -10.79
N ASP A 205 -8.69 -8.03 -9.72
CA ASP A 205 -7.94 -7.92 -8.47
C ASP A 205 -6.48 -8.38 -8.66
N GLU A 206 -6.27 -9.51 -9.32
CA GLU A 206 -4.96 -10.10 -9.54
C GLU A 206 -4.18 -9.44 -10.72
N PRO A 207 -2.84 -9.34 -10.63
CA PRO A 207 -1.99 -8.76 -11.68
C PRO A 207 -1.86 -9.65 -12.93
N ARG A 208 -1.35 -9.08 -14.02
CA ARG A 208 -1.48 -9.61 -15.39
C ARG A 208 -0.16 -9.97 -16.07
N VAL A 209 0.96 -9.34 -15.71
CA VAL A 209 2.20 -9.39 -16.50
C VAL A 209 3.25 -10.24 -15.81
N LEU A 210 3.39 -11.50 -16.24
CA LEU A 210 4.24 -12.51 -15.62
C LEU A 210 5.26 -13.05 -16.61
N VAL A 211 6.35 -12.30 -16.81
CA VAL A 211 7.40 -12.64 -17.78
C VAL A 211 8.40 -13.62 -17.16
N SER A 212 8.39 -14.87 -17.63
CA SER A 212 9.31 -15.91 -17.15
C SER A 212 10.45 -16.26 -18.13
N SER A 213 10.39 -15.76 -19.36
CA SER A 213 11.38 -16.03 -20.43
C SER A 213 12.12 -14.75 -20.81
N ASP A 214 13.43 -14.85 -21.09
CA ASP A 214 14.22 -13.74 -21.63
C ASP A 214 13.92 -13.49 -23.12
N GLN A 215 13.27 -14.44 -23.80
CA GLN A 215 12.75 -14.29 -25.15
C GLN A 215 11.23 -14.11 -25.06
N PRO A 216 10.71 -12.88 -25.26
CA PRO A 216 9.27 -12.66 -25.32
C PRO A 216 8.68 -13.36 -26.57
N PRO A 217 7.44 -13.84 -26.51
CA PRO A 217 6.79 -14.41 -27.69
C PRO A 217 6.60 -13.36 -28.79
N ASP A 218 6.49 -13.80 -30.05
CA ASP A 218 6.30 -12.91 -31.21
C ASP A 218 4.98 -12.13 -31.15
N HIS A 219 3.97 -12.69 -30.46
CA HIS A 219 2.65 -12.10 -30.24
C HIS A 219 2.23 -12.24 -28.79
N VAL A 220 1.36 -11.33 -28.32
CA VAL A 220 0.82 -11.39 -26.96
C VAL A 220 -0.03 -12.65 -26.77
N GLN A 221 0.34 -13.48 -25.79
CA GLN A 221 -0.41 -14.66 -25.39
C GLN A 221 -0.98 -14.52 -23.98
N TRP A 222 -2.15 -15.10 -23.76
CA TRP A 222 -2.83 -15.12 -22.47
C TRP A 222 -2.97 -16.55 -21.97
N SER A 223 -2.72 -16.75 -20.67
CA SER A 223 -2.86 -18.02 -19.98
C SER A 223 -3.83 -17.85 -18.82
N ASP A 224 -4.81 -18.73 -18.72
CA ASP A 224 -5.75 -18.78 -17.60
C ASP A 224 -5.35 -19.88 -16.62
N GLY A 225 -4.90 -19.46 -15.44
CA GLY A 225 -4.61 -20.32 -14.29
C GLY A 225 -5.53 -20.09 -13.11
N SER A 226 -6.70 -19.46 -13.34
CA SER A 226 -7.69 -19.15 -12.30
C SER A 226 -8.13 -20.41 -11.56
N MET A 227 -8.34 -20.26 -10.25
CA MET A 227 -8.88 -21.29 -9.35
C MET A 227 -8.03 -22.58 -9.30
N ARG A 228 -6.73 -22.47 -9.60
CA ARG A 228 -5.79 -23.60 -9.64
C ARG A 228 -4.47 -23.25 -8.95
N PRO A 229 -3.68 -24.24 -8.50
CA PRO A 229 -2.33 -24.03 -7.99
C PRO A 229 -1.44 -23.17 -8.91
N ALA A 230 -1.16 -21.94 -8.50
CA ALA A 230 -0.46 -20.95 -9.32
C ALA A 230 1.02 -20.76 -8.95
N TRP A 231 1.48 -21.29 -7.81
CA TRP A 231 2.87 -21.12 -7.35
C TRP A 231 3.92 -21.36 -8.43
N LYS A 232 3.82 -22.46 -9.19
CA LYS A 232 4.80 -22.80 -10.24
C LYS A 232 4.90 -21.70 -11.31
N ALA A 233 3.78 -21.12 -11.71
CA ALA A 233 3.75 -20.02 -12.67
C ALA A 233 4.31 -18.74 -12.02
N ILE A 234 3.76 -18.34 -10.87
CA ILE A 234 4.12 -17.09 -10.18
C ILE A 234 5.61 -17.04 -9.80
N SER A 235 6.21 -18.18 -9.43
CA SER A 235 7.63 -18.27 -9.07
C SER A 235 8.55 -18.52 -10.27
N ALA A 236 8.03 -18.71 -11.49
CA ALA A 236 8.85 -19.00 -12.66
C ALA A 236 9.91 -17.91 -12.96
N PRO A 237 9.60 -16.59 -12.83
CA PRO A 237 10.59 -15.53 -13.04
C PRO A 237 11.76 -15.56 -12.04
N CYS A 238 11.66 -16.31 -10.94
CA CYS A 238 12.77 -16.46 -10.00
C CYS A 238 13.94 -17.27 -10.57
N ASN A 239 13.70 -18.09 -11.61
CA ASN A 239 14.73 -18.95 -12.21
C ASN A 239 15.60 -18.21 -13.25
N SER A 240 15.01 -17.30 -14.05
CA SER A 240 15.73 -16.48 -15.04
C SER A 240 16.56 -15.37 -14.39
N LYS A 241 16.14 -14.95 -13.20
CA LYS A 241 16.85 -14.03 -12.32
C LYS A 241 18.10 -14.67 -11.69
N ALA A 242 19.12 -14.96 -12.50
CA ALA A 242 20.48 -15.36 -12.07
C ALA A 242 21.17 -14.35 -11.12
N LYS A 243 20.53 -13.21 -10.83
CA LYS A 243 20.94 -12.20 -9.83
C LYS A 243 20.51 -12.50 -8.38
N TYR A 244 19.58 -13.43 -8.13
CA TYR A 244 18.98 -13.61 -6.80
C TYR A 244 19.58 -14.77 -5.99
N THR A 245 20.35 -15.65 -6.62
CA THR A 245 21.07 -16.74 -5.92
C THR A 245 22.13 -16.23 -4.94
N LYS A 246 22.46 -14.92 -4.94
CA LYS A 246 23.39 -14.29 -4.00
C LYS A 246 22.75 -13.58 -2.79
N LEU A 247 21.43 -13.54 -2.69
CA LEU A 247 20.71 -12.98 -1.53
C LEU A 247 19.76 -14.03 -0.94
N ARG A 248 20.26 -15.24 -0.66
CA ARG A 248 19.75 -15.99 0.50
C ARG A 248 20.26 -15.28 1.75
N THR A 249 19.77 -14.07 2.00
CA THR A 249 19.92 -13.46 3.31
C THR A 249 19.08 -14.30 4.25
N THR A 250 19.73 -15.14 5.06
CA THR A 250 19.14 -15.55 6.32
C THR A 250 18.74 -14.28 7.03
N PHE A 251 17.44 -13.97 7.05
CA PHE A 251 16.94 -12.83 7.80
C PHE A 251 17.36 -13.04 9.25
N PRO A 252 18.09 -12.09 9.86
CA PRO A 252 18.44 -12.19 11.25
C PRO A 252 17.15 -12.37 12.05
N LYS A 253 17.03 -13.51 12.74
CA LYS A 253 15.91 -13.73 13.65
C LYS A 253 16.23 -12.98 14.94
N ALA A 254 15.78 -11.73 15.03
CA ALA A 254 15.87 -10.94 16.26
C ALA A 254 15.31 -11.74 17.42
N HIS A 255 16.16 -12.07 18.40
CA HIS A 255 15.82 -12.92 19.56
C HIS A 255 15.20 -14.28 19.17
N GLY A 256 15.55 -14.83 18.01
CA GLY A 256 14.99 -16.08 17.52
C GLY A 256 13.58 -15.98 16.94
N MET A 257 13.05 -14.78 16.68
CA MET A 257 11.73 -14.53 16.08
C MET A 257 11.84 -13.83 14.71
N THR A 258 10.80 -13.93 13.88
CA THR A 258 10.77 -13.43 12.50
C THR A 258 10.11 -12.04 12.38
N PHE A 259 10.56 -11.07 13.18
CA PHE A 259 10.11 -9.69 12.99
C PHE A 259 10.47 -9.18 11.59
N VAL A 260 9.55 -8.46 10.94
CA VAL A 260 9.79 -7.89 9.61
C VAL A 260 10.77 -6.72 9.71
N THR A 261 12.03 -6.94 9.37
CA THR A 261 13.08 -5.89 9.40
C THR A 261 13.29 -5.20 8.04
N ASN A 262 12.90 -5.87 6.96
CA ASN A 262 12.94 -5.35 5.58
C ASN A 262 11.67 -5.80 4.86
N LEU A 263 10.82 -4.83 4.47
CA LEU A 263 9.55 -5.12 3.81
C LEU A 263 9.73 -5.76 2.43
N ASP A 264 10.60 -5.18 1.58
CA ASP A 264 10.85 -5.69 0.22
C ASP A 264 11.26 -7.16 0.24
N ALA A 265 12.12 -7.52 1.19
CA ALA A 265 12.62 -8.87 1.32
C ALA A 265 11.61 -9.81 1.99
N ALA A 266 10.76 -9.29 2.87
CA ALA A 266 9.68 -10.04 3.51
C ALA A 266 8.51 -10.32 2.57
N SER A 267 8.26 -9.49 1.55
CA SER A 267 7.22 -9.69 0.54
C SER A 267 7.75 -10.27 -0.78
N ASP A 268 9.07 -10.38 -0.97
CA ASP A 268 9.65 -10.92 -2.20
C ASP A 268 9.34 -12.41 -2.39
N VAL A 269 8.68 -12.73 -3.51
CA VAL A 269 8.25 -14.09 -3.85
C VAL A 269 9.43 -15.05 -3.96
N CYS A 270 10.55 -14.58 -4.54
CA CYS A 270 11.72 -15.42 -4.79
C CYS A 270 12.51 -15.77 -3.51
N GLN A 271 12.44 -14.91 -2.49
CA GLN A 271 13.05 -15.13 -1.18
C GLN A 271 12.15 -15.94 -0.22
N ASN A 272 10.84 -16.06 -0.52
CA ASN A 272 9.85 -16.67 0.38
C ASN A 272 9.09 -17.84 -0.27
N PRO A 273 9.74 -19.00 -0.51
CA PRO A 273 9.09 -20.16 -1.12
C PRO A 273 7.96 -20.77 -0.29
N SER A 274 7.87 -20.42 1.00
CA SER A 274 6.79 -20.84 1.90
C SER A 274 5.43 -20.28 1.47
N PHE A 275 5.39 -19.15 0.76
CA PHE A 275 4.16 -18.52 0.27
C PHE A 275 3.26 -19.47 -0.50
N LYS A 276 3.84 -20.46 -1.19
CA LYS A 276 3.15 -21.57 -1.87
C LYS A 276 1.98 -22.16 -1.08
N GLY A 277 2.14 -22.33 0.23
CA GLY A 277 1.19 -23.06 1.07
C GLY A 277 0.52 -22.23 2.16
N ILE A 278 0.78 -20.93 2.22
CA ILE A 278 0.36 -20.10 3.36
C ILE A 278 -0.39 -18.82 2.96
N HIS A 279 -0.56 -18.58 1.66
CA HIS A 279 -1.22 -17.40 1.12
C HIS A 279 -2.02 -17.75 -0.14
N GLY A 280 -3.31 -17.40 -0.15
CA GLY A 280 -4.29 -17.92 -1.11
C GLY A 280 -4.02 -17.50 -2.56
N PHE A 281 -3.46 -16.30 -2.79
CA PHE A 281 -3.00 -15.86 -4.13
C PHE A 281 -2.05 -16.87 -4.80
N PHE A 282 -1.18 -17.53 -4.04
CA PHE A 282 -0.24 -18.52 -4.60
C PHE A 282 -0.82 -19.94 -4.61
N MET A 283 -1.77 -20.22 -3.71
CA MET A 283 -2.42 -21.51 -3.58
C MET A 283 -3.45 -21.75 -4.68
N ALA A 284 -4.33 -20.78 -4.94
CA ALA A 284 -5.32 -20.80 -6.00
C ALA A 284 -5.91 -19.38 -6.15
N PRO A 285 -5.33 -18.49 -6.94
CA PRO A 285 -5.89 -17.15 -7.18
C PRO A 285 -7.25 -17.23 -7.88
N THR A 286 -8.15 -16.27 -7.65
CA THR A 286 -9.53 -16.33 -8.16
C THR A 286 -9.61 -15.98 -9.63
N THR A 287 -8.94 -14.90 -10.05
CA THR A 287 -8.98 -14.38 -11.43
C THR A 287 -7.58 -14.20 -12.00
N PHE A 288 -6.94 -15.32 -12.32
CA PHE A 288 -5.53 -15.41 -12.69
C PHE A 288 -5.34 -15.64 -14.18
N VAL A 289 -5.58 -14.59 -14.95
CA VAL A 289 -5.31 -14.57 -16.38
C VAL A 289 -4.10 -13.69 -16.63
N THR A 290 -3.00 -14.27 -17.13
CA THR A 290 -1.71 -13.60 -17.24
C THR A 290 -1.13 -13.68 -18.64
N THR A 291 -0.28 -12.74 -19.01
CA THR A 291 0.57 -12.78 -20.20
C THR A 291 2.04 -12.91 -19.82
N ASP A 292 2.81 -13.63 -20.63
CA ASP A 292 4.26 -13.74 -20.53
C ASP A 292 4.99 -12.71 -21.41
N SER A 293 4.25 -11.86 -22.12
CA SER A 293 4.78 -10.68 -22.82
C SER A 293 4.94 -9.50 -21.87
N PRO A 294 5.99 -8.66 -22.00
CA PRO A 294 6.20 -7.48 -21.17
C PRO A 294 5.28 -6.33 -21.61
N VAL A 295 3.97 -6.55 -21.59
CA VAL A 295 2.97 -5.53 -21.95
C VAL A 295 2.83 -4.54 -20.80
N PRO A 296 2.87 -3.22 -21.04
CA PRO A 296 2.61 -2.25 -19.98
C PRO A 296 1.12 -2.23 -19.62
N ILE A 297 0.78 -2.89 -18.52
CA ILE A 297 -0.59 -2.93 -17.97
C ILE A 297 -0.59 -2.25 -16.60
N LEU A 298 -1.53 -1.33 -16.41
CA LEU A 298 -1.80 -0.69 -15.12
C LEU A 298 -2.58 -1.66 -14.23
N SER A 299 -2.03 -1.97 -13.05
CA SER A 299 -2.70 -2.74 -11.99
C SER A 299 -2.62 -2.01 -10.65
N GLN A 300 -3.50 -2.36 -9.73
CA GLN A 300 -3.63 -1.67 -8.44
C GLN A 300 -2.60 -2.15 -7.41
N ALA A 301 -2.19 -3.41 -7.49
CA ALA A 301 -1.14 -3.99 -6.67
C ALA A 301 -0.54 -5.23 -7.37
N ALA A 302 0.71 -5.57 -7.06
CA ALA A 302 1.33 -6.78 -7.62
C ALA A 302 2.49 -7.34 -6.75
N PRO A 303 2.71 -8.67 -6.72
CA PRO A 303 3.90 -9.27 -6.10
C PRO A 303 5.20 -8.95 -6.85
N SER A 304 6.35 -9.26 -6.25
CA SER A 304 7.68 -8.91 -6.80
C SER A 304 8.06 -9.61 -8.12
N THR A 305 7.32 -10.65 -8.53
CA THR A 305 7.54 -11.38 -9.79
C THR A 305 6.75 -10.81 -10.98
N PHE A 306 5.81 -9.91 -10.73
CA PHE A 306 4.98 -9.28 -11.77
C PHE A 306 5.60 -7.97 -12.26
N LEU A 307 5.39 -7.67 -13.55
CA LEU A 307 5.87 -6.45 -14.21
C LEU A 307 4.76 -5.41 -14.42
N ASP A 308 3.58 -5.63 -13.85
CA ASP A 308 2.49 -4.67 -13.85
C ASP A 308 2.95 -3.31 -13.33
N ILE A 309 2.45 -2.25 -13.95
CA ILE A 309 2.72 -0.87 -13.58
C ILE A 309 1.71 -0.47 -12.51
N ILE A 310 2.18 -0.24 -11.29
CA ILE A 310 1.29 0.05 -10.16
C ILE A 310 0.75 1.48 -10.23
N HIS A 311 -0.57 1.62 -10.16
CA HIS A 311 -1.25 2.90 -9.99
C HIS A 311 -2.00 2.98 -8.65
N PRO A 312 -2.29 4.19 -8.14
CA PRO A 312 -3.14 4.34 -6.97
C PRO A 312 -4.53 3.77 -7.23
N SER A 313 -4.96 2.83 -6.39
CA SER A 313 -6.32 2.30 -6.43
C SER A 313 -7.33 3.37 -6.04
N THR A 314 -8.35 3.57 -6.87
CA THR A 314 -9.42 4.53 -6.58
C THR A 314 -10.38 4.05 -5.49
N TRP A 315 -10.37 2.74 -5.17
CA TRP A 315 -11.12 2.16 -4.04
C TRP A 315 -10.83 2.83 -2.70
N TYR A 316 -9.67 3.48 -2.55
CA TYR A 316 -9.34 4.22 -1.34
C TYR A 316 -10.06 5.56 -1.17
N TRP A 317 -10.83 5.99 -2.18
CA TRP A 317 -11.63 7.23 -2.12
C TRP A 317 -13.07 6.99 -2.58
N ASP A 318 -13.50 5.74 -2.66
CA ASP A 318 -14.86 5.37 -3.06
C ASP A 318 -15.88 5.83 -2.00
N ASP A 319 -16.94 6.52 -2.45
CA ASP A 319 -17.94 7.18 -1.59
C ASP A 319 -18.87 6.21 -0.87
N GLY A 320 -18.92 4.95 -1.33
CA GLY A 320 -19.60 3.84 -0.66
C GLY A 320 -18.92 3.40 0.64
N SER A 321 -17.63 3.73 0.82
CA SER A 321 -16.90 3.55 2.06
C SER A 321 -16.87 4.89 2.81
N THR A 322 -17.73 5.05 3.82
CA THR A 322 -17.69 6.27 4.63
C THR A 322 -16.40 6.30 5.46
N ASP A 323 -15.33 6.84 4.90
CA ASP A 323 -14.04 7.11 5.56
C ASP A 323 -14.13 8.19 6.65
N SER A 324 -15.35 8.61 7.00
CA SER A 324 -15.59 9.48 8.14
C SER A 324 -15.14 8.77 9.42
N THR A 325 -14.03 9.26 9.96
CA THR A 325 -13.55 8.97 11.30
C THR A 325 -14.20 9.89 12.35
N ASP A 326 -15.33 10.55 12.01
CA ASP A 326 -16.06 11.42 12.95
C ASP A 326 -16.57 10.66 14.18
N TRP A 327 -16.77 9.35 14.03
CA TRP A 327 -17.21 8.42 15.08
C TRP A 327 -16.06 7.73 15.81
N ASP A 328 -14.82 8.09 15.48
CA ASP A 328 -13.64 7.40 15.96
C ASP A 328 -13.25 7.83 17.38
N TYR A 329 -13.24 6.85 18.30
CA TYR A 329 -12.92 7.07 19.70
C TYR A 329 -11.49 7.55 19.89
N ASP A 330 -11.28 8.47 20.83
CA ASP A 330 -9.94 8.81 21.30
C ASP A 330 -9.22 7.58 21.84
N TRP A 331 -7.89 7.53 21.69
CA TRP A 331 -7.04 6.38 22.03
C TRP A 331 -7.34 5.79 23.41
N ASP A 332 -7.50 6.64 24.41
CA ASP A 332 -7.77 6.24 25.80
C ASP A 332 -9.13 5.57 26.00
N ASN A 333 -10.09 5.85 25.11
CA ASN A 333 -11.44 5.28 25.13
C ASN A 333 -11.57 4.02 24.26
N LYS A 334 -10.50 3.60 23.56
CA LYS A 334 -10.49 2.37 22.75
C LYS A 334 -10.22 1.13 23.59
N THR A 335 -10.79 0.02 23.15
CA THR A 335 -10.51 -1.32 23.69
C THR A 335 -9.11 -1.76 23.30
N ASN A 336 -8.34 -2.23 24.27
CA ASN A 336 -6.94 -2.60 24.08
C ASN A 336 -6.77 -4.05 23.58
N LYS A 337 -7.29 -4.32 22.38
CA LYS A 337 -7.24 -5.61 21.68
C LYS A 337 -6.93 -5.41 20.20
N LEU A 338 -6.55 -6.50 19.53
CA LEU A 338 -6.49 -6.59 18.08
C LEU A 338 -7.86 -6.91 17.50
N TYR A 339 -8.30 -6.13 16.52
CA TYR A 339 -9.53 -6.37 15.78
C TYR A 339 -9.28 -6.76 14.33
N TRP A 340 -10.09 -7.71 13.83
CA TRP A 340 -10.24 -8.00 12.41
C TRP A 340 -11.61 -8.60 12.11
N ALA A 341 -12.24 -8.15 11.03
CA ALA A 341 -13.42 -8.82 10.49
C ALA A 341 -13.38 -8.75 8.97
N GLY A 342 -13.69 -9.84 8.27
CA GLY A 342 -13.68 -9.86 6.80
C GLY A 342 -14.20 -11.18 6.24
N GLY A 343 -14.36 -11.24 4.91
CA GLY A 343 -14.76 -12.49 4.24
C GLY A 343 -13.61 -13.47 4.05
N THR A 344 -13.94 -14.70 3.64
CA THR A 344 -12.98 -15.78 3.28
C THR A 344 -12.24 -15.54 1.95
N THR A 345 -12.37 -14.34 1.36
CA THR A 345 -11.64 -13.93 0.16
C THR A 345 -10.14 -14.03 0.37
N GLY A 346 -9.35 -14.22 -0.68
CA GLY A 346 -7.91 -14.40 -0.50
C GLY A 346 -7.27 -15.33 -1.52
N GLY A 347 -8.11 -15.96 -2.33
CA GLY A 347 -7.83 -17.13 -3.14
C GLY A 347 -9.06 -18.03 -3.16
N TRP A 348 -9.22 -18.78 -4.24
CA TRP A 348 -10.22 -19.81 -4.40
C TRP A 348 -10.07 -20.92 -3.35
N ASN A 349 -11.14 -21.12 -2.59
CA ASN A 349 -11.27 -22.12 -1.55
C ASN A 349 -11.65 -23.45 -2.20
N LEU A 350 -10.64 -24.28 -2.50
CA LEU A 350 -10.83 -25.60 -3.08
C LEU A 350 -11.54 -26.56 -2.10
N PRO A 351 -12.34 -27.52 -2.59
CA PRO A 351 -12.90 -28.57 -1.76
C PRO A 351 -11.78 -29.36 -1.06
N LEU A 352 -11.91 -29.57 0.24
CA LEU A 352 -10.98 -30.42 0.97
C LEU A 352 -11.37 -31.89 0.81
N HIS A 353 -10.39 -32.79 0.65
CA HIS A 353 -10.66 -34.23 0.70
C HIS A 353 -11.10 -34.62 2.13
N ARG A 354 -11.94 -35.65 2.29
CA ARG A 354 -12.55 -36.08 3.58
C ARG A 354 -11.60 -36.23 4.80
N ASN A 355 -10.28 -36.22 4.60
CA ASN A 355 -9.25 -36.33 5.63
C ASN A 355 -8.34 -35.07 5.77
N GLN A 356 -8.58 -34.01 5.00
CA GLN A 356 -7.95 -32.69 5.14
C GLN A 356 -9.04 -31.75 5.63
N ARG A 357 -8.90 -31.17 6.83
CA ARG A 357 -10.03 -30.49 7.52
C ARG A 357 -9.89 -28.97 7.60
N THR A 358 -8.92 -28.37 6.92
CA THR A 358 -8.63 -26.95 7.13
C THR A 358 -8.24 -26.24 5.84
N TRP A 359 -8.92 -25.13 5.56
CA TRP A 359 -8.47 -24.13 4.60
C TRP A 359 -7.22 -23.45 5.14
N HIS A 360 -6.29 -23.08 4.27
CA HIS A 360 -4.95 -22.64 4.69
C HIS A 360 -4.49 -21.30 4.10
N SER A 361 -5.40 -20.51 3.53
CA SER A 361 -5.05 -19.15 3.13
C SER A 361 -4.68 -18.29 4.34
N GLN A 362 -4.07 -17.14 4.09
CA GLN A 362 -3.59 -16.19 5.09
C GLN A 362 -4.68 -15.80 6.11
N ARG A 363 -5.92 -15.62 5.67
CA ARG A 363 -7.06 -15.28 6.55
C ARG A 363 -7.57 -16.46 7.37
N HIS A 364 -7.63 -17.66 6.77
CA HIS A 364 -8.00 -18.88 7.50
C HIS A 364 -6.98 -19.18 8.59
N ARG A 365 -5.69 -19.15 8.26
CA ARG A 365 -4.61 -19.34 9.24
C ARG A 365 -4.67 -18.32 10.38
N PHE A 366 -5.05 -17.09 10.09
CA PHE A 366 -5.21 -16.04 11.11
C PHE A 366 -6.41 -16.31 12.02
N ILE A 367 -7.56 -16.74 11.49
CA ILE A 367 -8.73 -17.12 12.29
C ILE A 367 -8.44 -18.40 13.09
N ASP A 368 -7.89 -19.43 12.48
CA ASP A 368 -7.52 -20.68 13.15
C ASP A 368 -6.57 -20.42 14.33
N MET A 369 -5.60 -19.52 14.15
CA MET A 369 -4.69 -19.10 15.21
C MET A 369 -5.43 -18.38 16.34
N THR A 370 -6.24 -17.36 16.00
CA THR A 370 -6.86 -16.49 16.99
C THR A 370 -7.99 -17.17 17.78
N HIS A 371 -8.62 -18.17 17.19
CA HIS A 371 -9.65 -19.00 17.84
C HIS A 371 -9.09 -20.32 18.39
N GLN A 372 -7.77 -20.54 18.32
CA GLN A 372 -7.08 -21.76 18.80
C GLN A 372 -7.65 -23.06 18.20
N LEU A 373 -8.01 -23.05 16.91
CA LEU A 373 -8.61 -24.20 16.22
C LEU A 373 -7.59 -25.30 15.87
N THR A 374 -6.29 -25.03 16.04
CA THR A 374 -5.21 -26.01 15.85
C THR A 374 -4.72 -26.55 17.22
N PRO A 375 -5.09 -27.78 17.60
CA PRO A 375 -4.77 -28.30 18.94
C PRO A 375 -3.27 -28.45 19.19
N GLY A 376 -2.82 -28.07 20.39
CA GLY A 376 -1.45 -28.30 20.86
C GLY A 376 -0.39 -27.39 20.26
N GLN A 377 -0.78 -26.39 19.47
CA GLN A 377 0.13 -25.38 18.94
C GLN A 377 0.79 -24.58 20.08
N SER A 378 2.07 -24.25 19.90
CA SER A 378 2.83 -23.38 20.79
C SER A 378 3.26 -22.13 20.04
N TYR A 379 3.31 -21.02 20.74
CA TYR A 379 3.58 -19.68 20.21
C TYR A 379 4.78 -19.09 20.91
N GLY A 380 5.64 -18.41 20.15
CA GLY A 380 6.82 -17.75 20.68
C GLY A 380 6.46 -16.40 21.31
N TYR A 381 7.01 -16.16 22.49
CA TYR A 381 6.92 -14.91 23.24
C TYR A 381 8.30 -14.47 23.72
N LEU A 382 8.43 -13.21 24.12
CA LEU A 382 9.64 -12.67 24.72
C LEU A 382 9.42 -12.34 26.19
N GLY A 383 10.32 -12.82 27.05
CA GLY A 383 10.35 -12.51 28.49
C GLY A 383 11.72 -11.99 28.90
N GLN A 384 11.77 -11.22 29.98
CA GLN A 384 13.05 -10.73 30.52
C GLN A 384 13.64 -11.74 31.50
N ASN A 385 14.92 -12.08 31.33
CA ASN A 385 15.67 -12.86 32.30
C ASN A 385 16.14 -11.99 33.49
N ALA A 386 16.83 -12.60 34.46
CA ALA A 386 17.34 -11.88 35.65
C ALA A 386 18.37 -10.77 35.31
N ALA A 387 19.02 -10.84 34.14
CA ALA A 387 19.93 -9.82 33.65
C ALA A 387 19.22 -8.68 32.88
N GLY A 388 17.89 -8.74 32.76
CA GLY A 388 17.08 -7.78 32.01
C GLY A 388 17.12 -8.00 30.50
N GLU A 389 17.59 -9.14 30.02
CA GLU A 389 17.68 -9.47 28.60
C GLU A 389 16.40 -10.14 28.13
N TRP A 390 15.93 -9.78 26.94
CA TRP A 390 14.80 -10.38 26.27
C TRP A 390 15.19 -11.73 25.68
N VAL A 391 14.54 -12.78 26.15
CA VAL A 391 14.77 -14.16 25.74
C VAL A 391 13.46 -14.76 25.26
N ARG A 392 13.53 -15.50 24.14
CA ARG A 392 12.38 -16.24 23.62
C ARG A 392 12.03 -17.42 24.52
N TYR A 393 10.74 -17.58 24.76
CA TYR A 393 10.15 -18.79 25.30
C TYR A 393 8.92 -19.16 24.46
N ASP A 394 8.59 -20.44 24.38
CA ASP A 394 7.36 -20.90 23.72
C ASP A 394 6.29 -21.21 24.78
N SER A 395 5.05 -20.83 24.50
CA SER A 395 3.89 -21.08 25.37
C SER A 395 2.71 -21.61 24.57
N LYS A 396 1.91 -22.49 25.18
CA LYS A 396 0.61 -22.93 24.64
C LYS A 396 -0.53 -21.97 24.98
N ASP A 397 -0.29 -21.03 25.90
CA ASP A 397 -1.25 -20.01 26.27
C ASP A 397 -1.17 -18.84 25.26
N PHE A 398 -2.12 -18.80 24.31
CA PHE A 398 -2.15 -17.87 23.18
C PHE A 398 -2.66 -16.45 23.55
N GLN A 399 -3.16 -16.21 24.76
CA GLN A 399 -3.79 -14.94 25.16
C GLN A 399 -4.92 -14.50 24.20
N SER A 400 -5.84 -15.43 23.91
CA SER A 400 -6.94 -15.19 22.95
C SER A 400 -7.85 -14.02 23.34
N GLU A 401 -7.88 -13.62 24.62
CA GLU A 401 -8.60 -12.46 25.09
C GLU A 401 -8.13 -11.13 24.47
N LEU A 402 -6.91 -11.08 23.91
CA LEU A 402 -6.37 -9.92 23.20
C LEU A 402 -6.88 -9.79 21.77
N TYR A 403 -7.74 -10.69 21.29
CA TYR A 403 -8.20 -10.75 19.90
C TYR A 403 -9.74 -10.67 19.83
N ASP A 404 -10.28 -9.84 18.94
CA ASP A 404 -11.67 -9.85 18.48
C ASP A 404 -11.66 -10.01 16.96
N THR A 405 -11.67 -11.27 16.51
CA THR A 405 -11.49 -11.66 15.12
C THR A 405 -12.63 -12.55 14.66
N ARG A 406 -13.10 -12.38 13.41
CA ARG A 406 -14.17 -13.21 12.85
C ARG A 406 -14.22 -13.16 11.32
N PHE A 407 -14.72 -14.23 10.72
CA PHE A 407 -15.24 -14.14 9.36
C PHE A 407 -16.63 -13.50 9.35
N THR A 408 -16.94 -12.77 8.28
CA THR A 408 -18.23 -12.06 8.10
C THR A 408 -19.04 -12.56 6.91
N GLY A 409 -18.51 -13.53 6.17
CA GLY A 409 -19.13 -14.11 4.98
C GLY A 409 -18.15 -15.00 4.22
N THR A 410 -18.70 -15.87 3.38
CA THR A 410 -17.94 -16.75 2.50
C THR A 410 -17.93 -16.22 1.07
N ALA A 411 -16.85 -16.49 0.36
CA ALA A 411 -16.69 -16.16 -1.06
C ALA A 411 -15.64 -17.09 -1.71
N GLN A 412 -15.62 -17.12 -3.04
CA GLN A 412 -14.58 -17.79 -3.84
C GLN A 412 -14.52 -19.29 -3.57
N CYS A 413 -15.69 -19.91 -3.51
CA CYS A 413 -15.88 -21.34 -3.27
C CYS A 413 -17.10 -21.81 -4.07
N ASP A 414 -17.16 -23.11 -4.32
CA ASP A 414 -18.42 -23.74 -4.70
C ASP A 414 -19.40 -23.73 -3.50
N GLU A 415 -20.70 -23.68 -3.77
CA GLU A 415 -21.75 -23.56 -2.74
C GLU A 415 -21.61 -24.58 -1.58
N PRO A 416 -21.34 -25.88 -1.81
CA PRO A 416 -21.15 -26.82 -0.71
C PRO A 416 -19.92 -26.52 0.16
N VAL A 417 -18.84 -26.00 -0.44
CA VAL A 417 -17.62 -25.63 0.27
C VAL A 417 -17.84 -24.36 1.08
N CYS A 418 -18.58 -23.38 0.54
CA CYS A 418 -18.98 -22.19 1.27
C CYS A 418 -19.83 -22.56 2.50
N ALA A 419 -20.83 -23.43 2.34
CA ALA A 419 -21.69 -23.88 3.43
C ALA A 419 -20.88 -24.60 4.54
N GLU A 420 -19.90 -25.42 4.16
CA GLU A 420 -19.01 -26.08 5.13
C GLU A 420 -18.17 -25.07 5.92
N MET A 421 -17.65 -24.01 5.26
CA MET A 421 -16.93 -22.92 5.95
C MET A 421 -17.83 -22.14 6.90
N GLU A 422 -19.08 -21.85 6.52
CA GLU A 422 -20.04 -21.16 7.38
C GLU A 422 -20.33 -21.94 8.66
N GLU A 423 -20.50 -23.26 8.53
CA GLU A 423 -20.68 -24.15 9.67
C GLU A 423 -19.42 -24.23 10.54
N TYR A 424 -18.25 -24.46 9.93
CA TYR A 424 -16.98 -24.64 10.64
C TYR A 424 -16.54 -23.39 11.41
N TYR A 425 -16.64 -22.21 10.79
CA TYR A 425 -16.20 -20.94 11.38
C TYR A 425 -17.31 -20.19 12.13
N HIS A 426 -18.53 -20.76 12.21
CA HIS A 426 -19.69 -20.12 12.84
C HIS A 426 -19.93 -18.70 12.32
N ILE A 427 -20.07 -18.55 11.01
CA ILE A 427 -20.17 -17.24 10.36
C ILE A 427 -21.59 -16.66 10.53
N GLU A 428 -21.72 -15.62 11.37
CA GLU A 428 -23.01 -15.00 11.74
C GLU A 428 -23.41 -13.81 10.83
N GLY A 429 -22.68 -13.56 9.75
CA GLY A 429 -22.96 -12.50 8.77
C GLY A 429 -22.16 -11.20 8.98
N LYS A 430 -22.61 -10.12 8.33
CA LYS A 430 -21.89 -8.84 8.26
C LYS A 430 -21.91 -8.09 9.60
N VAL A 431 -20.79 -7.42 9.90
CA VAL A 431 -20.67 -6.49 11.03
C VAL A 431 -20.53 -5.06 10.51
N ASP A 432 -20.93 -4.08 11.33
CA ASP A 432 -20.68 -2.67 11.05
C ASP A 432 -19.17 -2.43 10.93
N GLU A 433 -18.74 -1.90 9.80
CA GLU A 433 -17.32 -1.66 9.50
C GLU A 433 -16.67 -0.70 10.50
N ARG A 434 -17.47 0.22 11.08
CA ARG A 434 -17.01 1.19 12.09
C ARG A 434 -16.61 0.52 13.40
N ARG A 435 -17.01 -0.74 13.63
CA ARG A 435 -16.61 -1.49 14.83
C ARG A 435 -15.09 -1.55 14.99
N ALA A 436 -14.33 -1.55 13.89
CA ALA A 436 -12.87 -1.53 13.94
C ALA A 436 -12.31 -0.35 14.75
N TYR A 437 -12.96 0.80 14.67
CA TYR A 437 -12.54 2.04 15.34
C TYR A 437 -12.72 1.99 16.87
N ASN A 438 -13.36 0.96 17.42
CA ASN A 438 -13.43 0.74 18.86
C ASN A 438 -12.13 0.17 19.45
N PHE A 439 -11.17 -0.24 18.62
CA PHE A 439 -10.02 -1.04 19.05
C PHE A 439 -8.70 -0.30 18.83
N ARG A 440 -7.78 -0.41 19.79
CA ARG A 440 -6.45 0.20 19.70
C ARG A 440 -5.59 -0.41 18.60
N LEU A 441 -5.71 -1.71 18.34
CA LEU A 441 -4.98 -2.39 17.28
C LEU A 441 -5.96 -2.90 16.22
N ILE A 442 -5.66 -2.66 14.94
CA ILE A 442 -6.45 -3.17 13.80
C ILE A 442 -5.48 -3.82 12.83
N ILE A 443 -5.77 -5.01 12.31
CA ILE A 443 -4.93 -5.64 11.28
C ILE A 443 -5.58 -5.55 9.90
N ASP A 444 -4.78 -5.21 8.90
CA ASP A 444 -5.08 -5.31 7.48
C ASP A 444 -4.42 -6.58 6.91
N ILE A 445 -5.20 -7.39 6.19
CA ILE A 445 -4.77 -8.67 5.63
C ILE A 445 -5.25 -8.75 4.18
N ASP A 446 -4.34 -9.10 3.29
CA ASP A 446 -4.59 -9.29 1.86
C ASP A 446 -5.87 -10.09 1.56
N GLY A 447 -6.58 -9.65 0.53
CA GLY A 447 -7.66 -10.39 -0.13
C GLY A 447 -7.12 -11.14 -1.35
N ASN A 448 -7.84 -11.10 -2.47
CA ASN A 448 -7.31 -11.57 -3.76
C ASN A 448 -6.00 -10.85 -4.14
N SER A 449 -5.95 -9.58 -3.75
CA SER A 449 -4.82 -8.67 -3.88
C SER A 449 -4.73 -7.83 -2.60
N PHE A 450 -4.46 -6.54 -2.71
CA PHE A 450 -4.54 -5.59 -1.62
C PHE A 450 -5.95 -5.50 -0.97
N SER A 451 -6.04 -4.85 0.20
CA SER A 451 -7.31 -4.49 0.83
C SER A 451 -7.60 -2.99 0.67
N GLY A 452 -8.76 -2.66 0.09
CA GLY A 452 -9.26 -1.28 0.00
C GLY A 452 -9.53 -0.61 1.36
N ARG A 453 -9.49 -1.36 2.47
CA ARG A 453 -9.73 -0.84 3.82
C ARG A 453 -8.49 -0.20 4.46
N TYR A 454 -7.33 -0.37 3.86
CA TYR A 454 -6.07 0.03 4.49
C TYR A 454 -6.00 1.53 4.77
N HIS A 455 -6.40 2.39 3.82
CA HIS A 455 -6.36 3.84 4.01
C HIS A 455 -7.28 4.31 5.14
N ARG A 456 -8.51 3.80 5.23
CA ARG A 456 -9.43 4.16 6.33
C ARG A 456 -8.96 3.67 7.69
N PHE A 457 -8.25 2.54 7.74
CA PHE A 457 -7.60 2.10 8.98
C PHE A 457 -6.47 3.05 9.38
N LEU A 458 -5.63 3.48 8.43
CA LEU A 458 -4.60 4.49 8.70
C LEU A 458 -5.19 5.83 9.13
N ALA A 459 -6.32 6.24 8.56
CA ALA A 459 -7.01 7.48 8.93
C ALA A 459 -7.58 7.47 10.36
N SER A 460 -7.78 6.29 10.94
CA SER A 460 -8.26 6.14 12.31
C SER A 460 -7.18 6.45 13.36
N LYS A 461 -7.60 6.59 14.61
CA LYS A 461 -6.75 6.74 15.80
C LYS A 461 -6.26 5.40 16.32
N SER A 462 -6.20 4.35 15.49
CA SER A 462 -5.77 3.00 15.87
C SER A 462 -4.40 2.67 15.29
N CYS A 463 -3.65 1.82 15.99
CA CYS A 463 -2.38 1.30 15.51
C CYS A 463 -2.66 0.19 14.49
N VAL A 464 -2.35 0.46 13.23
CA VAL A 464 -2.60 -0.48 12.13
C VAL A 464 -1.45 -1.48 12.03
N LEU A 465 -1.79 -2.77 12.00
CA LEU A 465 -0.91 -3.85 11.60
C LEU A 465 -1.21 -4.17 10.13
N LYS A 466 -0.19 -4.46 9.29
CA LYS A 466 -0.40 -4.85 7.89
C LYS A 466 0.36 -6.12 7.56
N GLN A 467 -0.35 -7.12 7.04
CA GLN A 467 0.23 -8.30 6.42
C GLN A 467 -0.06 -8.25 4.92
N THR A 468 0.99 -8.13 4.11
CA THR A 468 0.85 -8.13 2.66
C THR A 468 2.02 -8.78 1.92
N VAL A 469 1.74 -9.37 0.75
CA VAL A 469 2.74 -9.80 -0.24
C VAL A 469 2.71 -8.93 -1.51
N PHE A 470 1.80 -7.97 -1.59
CA PHE A 470 1.65 -7.09 -2.74
C PHE A 470 2.37 -5.77 -2.53
N ARG A 471 2.94 -5.24 -3.61
CA ARG A 471 3.41 -3.86 -3.67
C ARG A 471 2.27 -2.95 -4.08
N GLU A 472 2.18 -1.81 -3.41
CA GLU A 472 1.17 -0.77 -3.65
C GLU A 472 1.85 0.62 -3.75
N TRP A 473 1.19 1.57 -4.41
CA TRP A 473 1.76 2.91 -4.68
C TRP A 473 2.21 3.69 -3.42
N HIS A 474 1.65 3.35 -2.25
CA HIS A 474 1.93 4.02 -0.98
C HIS A 474 3.18 3.47 -0.26
N ASP A 475 3.79 2.38 -0.73
CA ASP A 475 4.96 1.76 -0.09
C ASP A 475 6.20 2.69 -0.08
N GLU A 476 6.27 3.62 -1.02
CA GLU A 476 7.34 4.63 -1.09
C GLU A 476 7.09 5.86 -0.19
N ARG A 477 5.93 5.90 0.47
CA ARG A 477 5.44 7.02 1.29
C ARG A 477 5.29 6.63 2.74
N LEU A 478 5.03 5.34 3.01
CA LEU A 478 4.85 4.81 4.35
C LEU A 478 6.10 4.10 4.87
N VAL A 479 6.40 4.29 6.17
CA VAL A 479 7.55 3.67 6.82
C VAL A 479 7.04 2.60 7.81
N PRO A 480 7.35 1.31 7.58
CA PRO A 480 7.00 0.24 8.53
C PRO A 480 7.64 0.50 9.90
N TRP A 481 6.93 0.10 10.96
CA TRP A 481 7.21 0.38 12.39
C TRP A 481 7.08 1.84 12.83
N LEU A 482 6.72 2.75 11.91
CA LEU A 482 6.38 4.14 12.25
C LEU A 482 4.92 4.46 11.89
N HIS A 483 4.49 4.21 10.66
CA HIS A 483 3.12 4.50 10.23
C HIS A 483 2.17 3.30 10.43
N TYR A 484 2.73 2.10 10.49
CA TYR A 484 2.01 0.85 10.74
C TYR A 484 2.99 -0.22 11.23
N VAL A 485 2.49 -1.31 11.76
CA VAL A 485 3.27 -2.47 12.21
C VAL A 485 3.24 -3.56 11.12
N PRO A 486 4.35 -3.85 10.43
CA PRO A 486 4.38 -4.92 9.44
C PRO A 486 4.35 -6.31 10.11
N ILE A 487 3.51 -7.20 9.59
CA ILE A 487 3.40 -8.59 10.03
C ILE A 487 3.75 -9.51 8.85
N SER A 488 4.64 -10.47 9.10
CA SER A 488 5.03 -11.48 8.14
C SER A 488 3.83 -12.34 7.74
N THR A 489 3.85 -12.89 6.52
CA THR A 489 2.83 -13.87 6.09
C THR A 489 2.84 -15.12 6.98
N GLY A 490 3.99 -15.43 7.60
CA GLY A 490 4.13 -16.53 8.57
C GLY A 490 3.36 -16.31 9.87
N MET A 491 3.23 -15.06 10.33
CA MET A 491 2.59 -14.68 11.61
C MET A 491 3.25 -15.26 12.87
N GLU A 492 4.50 -15.73 12.81
CA GLU A 492 5.18 -16.29 13.99
C GLU A 492 5.37 -15.24 15.10
N GLU A 493 5.60 -13.97 14.71
CA GLU A 493 5.82 -12.85 15.62
C GLU A 493 4.53 -12.17 16.10
N LEU A 494 3.38 -12.43 15.45
CA LEU A 494 2.13 -11.76 15.73
C LEU A 494 1.68 -11.88 17.21
N PRO A 495 1.75 -13.07 17.86
CA PRO A 495 1.35 -13.21 19.27
C PRO A 495 2.16 -12.31 20.21
N GLU A 496 3.48 -12.26 20.01
CA GLU A 496 4.37 -11.42 20.79
C GLU A 496 4.16 -9.93 20.50
N VAL A 497 3.98 -9.54 19.23
CA VAL A 497 3.70 -8.15 18.85
C VAL A 497 2.43 -7.65 19.52
N VAL A 498 1.34 -8.42 19.46
CA VAL A 498 0.06 -8.05 20.08
C VAL A 498 0.19 -8.00 21.59
N ARG A 499 0.78 -9.04 22.21
CA ARG A 499 1.04 -9.06 23.66
C ARG A 499 1.83 -7.83 24.08
N TYR A 500 2.95 -7.53 23.42
CA TYR A 500 3.83 -6.42 23.78
C TYR A 500 3.10 -5.08 23.65
N LEU A 501 2.47 -4.81 22.49
CA LEU A 501 1.77 -3.56 22.21
C LEU A 501 0.52 -3.34 23.08
N ALA A 502 -0.18 -4.42 23.44
CA ALA A 502 -1.40 -4.33 24.25
C ALA A 502 -1.09 -4.35 25.76
N THR A 503 -0.16 -5.18 26.24
CA THR A 503 -0.06 -5.45 27.69
C THR A 503 1.06 -4.68 28.40
N THR A 504 2.07 -4.19 27.68
CA THR A 504 3.20 -3.47 28.30
C THR A 504 3.02 -1.95 28.20
N GLU A 505 3.47 -1.22 29.21
CA GLU A 505 3.39 0.25 29.21
C GLU A 505 4.20 0.86 28.05
N GLU A 506 5.40 0.32 27.78
CA GLU A 506 6.24 0.77 26.67
C GLU A 506 5.62 0.46 25.31
N GLY A 507 5.07 -0.75 25.13
CA GLY A 507 4.39 -1.15 23.90
C GLY A 507 3.13 -0.35 23.62
N GLN A 508 2.31 -0.04 24.64
CA GLN A 508 1.11 0.79 24.46
C GLN A 508 1.46 2.21 24.01
N ARG A 509 2.53 2.81 24.57
CA ARG A 509 3.01 4.13 24.11
C ARG A 509 3.53 4.08 22.67
N ILE A 510 4.25 3.03 22.29
CA ILE A 510 4.71 2.85 20.90
C ILE A 510 3.51 2.69 19.97
N ALA A 511 2.50 1.91 20.36
CA ALA A 511 1.29 1.71 19.57
C ALA A 511 0.53 3.04 19.36
N GLU A 512 0.41 3.88 20.39
CA GLU A 512 -0.22 5.20 20.29
C GLU A 512 0.54 6.11 19.31
N VAL A 513 1.88 6.12 19.38
CA VAL A 513 2.70 6.89 18.44
C VAL A 513 2.53 6.38 17.01
N ILE A 514 2.51 5.07 16.79
CA ILE A 514 2.30 4.49 15.45
C ILE A 514 0.92 4.87 14.92
N ALA A 515 -0.12 4.83 15.76
CA ALA A 515 -1.47 5.28 15.38
C ALA A 515 -1.49 6.75 14.96
N GLU A 516 -0.88 7.63 15.77
CA GLU A 516 -0.78 9.08 15.47
C GLU A 516 -0.02 9.31 14.17
N LYS A 517 1.12 8.64 13.97
CA LYS A 517 1.97 8.81 12.79
C LYS A 517 1.38 8.19 11.52
N GLY A 518 0.67 7.07 11.62
CA GLY A 518 -0.09 6.50 10.51
C GLY A 518 -1.16 7.45 9.99
N ARG A 519 -1.91 8.05 10.92
CA ARG A 519 -2.93 9.06 10.60
C ARG A 519 -2.35 10.34 10.02
N GLU A 520 -1.28 10.87 10.62
CA GLU A 520 -0.58 12.02 10.06
C GLU A 520 -0.11 11.74 8.62
N ALA A 521 0.49 10.57 8.36
CA ALA A 521 0.95 10.19 7.03
C ALA A 521 -0.20 10.06 6.02
N HIS A 522 -1.35 9.52 6.44
CA HIS A 522 -2.56 9.49 5.63
C HIS A 522 -2.98 10.91 5.20
N ASP A 523 -3.06 11.84 6.16
CA ASP A 523 -3.59 13.19 5.95
C ASP A 523 -2.72 14.09 5.05
N VAL A 524 -1.46 13.69 4.80
CA VAL A 524 -0.47 14.53 4.12
C VAL A 524 0.26 13.87 2.97
N SER A 525 0.18 12.54 2.84
CA SER A 525 0.91 11.79 1.81
C SER A 525 0.04 10.77 1.06
N LEU A 526 -1.18 10.51 1.53
CA LEU A 526 -2.13 9.60 0.89
C LEU A 526 -3.44 10.31 0.48
N ARG A 527 -3.42 11.63 0.33
CA ARG A 527 -4.60 12.39 -0.12
C ARG A 527 -4.90 12.03 -1.58
N ARG A 528 -6.13 12.24 -2.01
CA ARG A 528 -6.51 12.13 -3.44
C ARG A 528 -5.56 12.94 -4.34
N VAL A 529 -5.11 14.11 -3.90
CA VAL A 529 -4.14 14.92 -4.66
C VAL A 529 -2.74 14.29 -4.75
N ASP A 530 -2.31 13.52 -3.75
CA ASP A 530 -1.03 12.80 -3.80
C ASP A 530 -1.08 11.65 -4.81
N ALA A 531 -2.24 11.00 -4.94
CA ALA A 531 -2.50 10.03 -6.00
C ALA A 531 -2.48 10.70 -7.39
N VAL A 532 -3.04 11.89 -7.52
CA VAL A 532 -2.95 12.70 -8.76
C VAL A 532 -1.51 13.06 -9.09
N ILE A 533 -0.69 13.47 -8.10
CA ILE A 533 0.74 13.73 -8.30
C ILE A 533 1.46 12.49 -8.81
N TYR A 534 1.14 11.31 -8.25
CA TYR A 534 1.71 10.03 -8.70
C TYR A 534 1.28 9.68 -10.12
N MET A 535 -0.02 9.74 -10.42
CA MET A 535 -0.55 9.45 -11.76
C MET A 535 0.01 10.42 -12.81
N TYR A 536 0.09 11.72 -12.49
CA TYR A 536 0.70 12.69 -13.39
C TYR A 536 2.14 12.30 -13.69
N ARG A 537 2.94 11.95 -12.67
CA ARG A 537 4.31 11.48 -12.89
C ARG A 537 4.36 10.22 -13.75
N LEU A 538 3.53 9.25 -13.42
CA LEU A 538 3.41 7.97 -14.10
C LEU A 538 3.15 8.15 -15.61
N PHE A 539 2.19 8.99 -15.97
CA PHE A 539 1.84 9.22 -17.37
C PHE A 539 2.92 9.99 -18.14
N LEU A 540 3.63 10.92 -17.50
CA LEU A 540 4.81 11.57 -18.11
C LEU A 540 5.93 10.56 -18.39
N GLU A 541 6.24 9.69 -17.43
CA GLU A 541 7.27 8.66 -17.59
C GLU A 541 6.87 7.63 -18.65
N TYR A 542 5.60 7.21 -18.68
CA TYR A 542 5.07 6.28 -19.67
C TYR A 542 5.15 6.85 -21.09
N ALA A 543 4.64 8.08 -21.28
CA ALA A 543 4.66 8.74 -22.59
C ALA A 543 6.09 8.92 -23.12
N ARG A 544 7.05 9.21 -22.23
CA ARG A 544 8.46 9.27 -22.62
C ARG A 544 8.99 7.90 -23.03
N MET A 545 8.68 6.85 -22.27
CA MET A 545 9.16 5.49 -22.54
C MET A 545 8.63 4.93 -23.87
N SER A 546 7.35 5.23 -24.18
CA SER A 546 6.68 4.79 -25.42
C SER A 546 6.82 5.77 -26.60
N GLY A 547 7.50 6.91 -26.43
CA GLY A 547 7.63 7.93 -27.48
C GLY A 547 8.74 7.65 -28.51
N GLU A 548 8.49 7.98 -29.78
CA GLU A 548 9.43 7.82 -30.90
C GLU A 548 10.71 8.68 -30.78
N GLY A 549 10.60 9.85 -30.15
CA GLY A 549 11.71 10.80 -29.94
C GLY A 549 12.41 10.64 -28.60
N ARG A 550 12.31 9.48 -27.94
CA ARG A 550 12.89 9.27 -26.61
C ARG A 550 14.42 9.36 -26.63
N ASP A 551 15.01 10.07 -25.67
CA ASP A 551 16.46 10.14 -25.46
C ASP A 551 17.02 8.71 -25.32
N GLY A 552 17.78 8.26 -26.31
CA GLY A 552 18.19 6.86 -26.49
C GLY A 552 19.30 6.34 -25.56
N GLY A 553 19.57 6.95 -24.40
CA GLY A 553 20.72 6.54 -23.60
C GLY A 553 20.73 7.02 -22.16
N MET A 554 21.43 6.26 -21.32
CA MET A 554 21.83 6.74 -20.00
C MET A 554 22.69 8.01 -20.16
N VAL A 555 22.37 9.09 -19.45
CA VAL A 555 23.26 10.24 -19.32
C VAL A 555 24.55 9.72 -18.66
N SER A 556 25.71 10.02 -19.24
CA SER A 556 27.00 9.64 -18.65
C SER A 556 27.07 10.21 -17.23
N ARG A 557 27.71 9.48 -16.31
CA ARG A 557 27.95 9.98 -14.93
C ARG A 557 28.75 11.29 -14.89
N ASP A 558 29.31 11.70 -16.02
CA ASP A 558 30.22 12.83 -16.17
C ASP A 558 29.56 14.07 -16.82
N GLY A 559 28.23 14.10 -16.93
CA GLY A 559 27.47 15.35 -17.04
C GLY A 559 27.84 16.28 -18.20
N THR A 560 28.30 15.75 -19.34
CA THR A 560 28.46 16.50 -20.60
C THR A 560 27.50 15.99 -21.66
#